data_AF-A0A368XNZ3-F1
#
_entry.id   AF-A0A368XNZ3-F1
#
_cell.length_a   1.000
_cell.length_b   1.000
_cell.length_c   1.000
_cell.angle_alpha   90.00
_cell.angle_beta   90.00
_cell.angle_gamma   90.00
#
_symmetry.space_group_name_H-M   'P 1'
#
loop_
_entity.id
_entity.type
_entity.pdbx_description
1 polymer ?
#
loop_
_entity_poly.entity_id
_entity_poly.type
_entity_poly.pdbx_seq_one_letter_code
_entity_poly.pdbx_strand_id
1 'polypeptide(L)'
;MRSHLATAALLAPLVGTGWAWAQGSTVEQIYQSDLAICNSGQLSAPARDACVREAGRRRDAARGGPPAEIPQTTPDGRATVVTPEGAPPPPTSADPVPSRDGRANVVPAR
;
A
#
# COMPACT_ATOMS: atom_id res chain seq x y z
N MET A 1 -57.64 32.33 -12.95
CA MET A 1 -57.14 32.16 -11.56
C MET A 1 -55.98 31.17 -11.64
N ARG A 2 -54.76 31.69 -11.75
CA ARG A 2 -53.72 31.73 -10.71
C ARG A 2 -53.07 30.36 -10.45
N SER A 3 -51.84 30.22 -10.96
CA SER A 3 -50.67 29.55 -10.35
C SER A 3 -50.77 28.01 -10.21
N HIS A 4 -49.76 27.20 -10.53
CA HIS A 4 -48.40 27.26 -9.99
C HIS A 4 -47.33 26.78 -10.99
N LEU A 5 -46.24 27.55 -11.04
CA LEU A 5 -44.93 27.16 -11.55
C LEU A 5 -44.35 26.06 -10.63
N ALA A 6 -43.97 24.91 -11.19
CA ALA A 6 -43.19 23.90 -10.50
C ALA A 6 -41.76 23.91 -11.05
N THR A 7 -40.90 24.56 -10.28
CA THR A 7 -39.45 24.53 -10.35
C THR A 7 -38.93 23.15 -9.97
N ALA A 8 -37.86 22.70 -10.65
CA ALA A 8 -36.74 21.89 -10.15
C ALA A 8 -36.43 20.64 -10.99
N ALA A 9 -35.31 20.69 -11.72
CA ALA A 9 -34.36 19.57 -11.82
C ALA A 9 -33.04 20.09 -12.41
N LEU A 10 -32.21 20.72 -11.56
CA LEU A 10 -30.77 20.83 -11.82
C LEU A 10 -30.16 19.45 -11.56
N LEU A 11 -30.02 18.64 -12.61
CA LEU A 11 -29.16 17.45 -12.61
C LEU A 11 -27.76 17.89 -13.01
N ALA A 12 -26.93 18.25 -12.03
CA ALA A 12 -25.50 18.40 -12.23
C ALA A 12 -24.86 17.01 -12.33
N PRO A 13 -24.17 16.65 -13.43
CA PRO A 13 -23.36 15.44 -13.43
C PRO A 13 -22.14 15.67 -12.54
N LEU A 14 -22.06 14.92 -11.45
CA LEU A 14 -20.81 14.65 -10.74
C LEU A 14 -19.89 13.95 -11.73
N VAL A 15 -18.99 14.71 -12.37
CA VAL A 15 -17.94 14.15 -13.23
C VAL A 15 -16.98 13.40 -12.31
N GLY A 16 -17.05 12.06 -12.37
CA GLY A 16 -16.33 11.17 -11.47
C GLY A 16 -14.81 11.24 -11.61
N THR A 17 -14.14 11.29 -10.46
CA THR A 17 -12.75 10.91 -10.25
C THR A 17 -12.59 9.38 -10.42
N GLY A 18 -12.79 8.87 -11.63
CA GLY A 18 -12.92 7.42 -11.92
C GLY A 18 -11.65 6.67 -12.34
N TRP A 19 -10.46 7.25 -12.24
CA TRP A 19 -9.28 6.68 -12.92
C TRP A 19 -8.54 5.63 -12.09
N ALA A 20 -8.60 5.69 -10.75
CA ALA A 20 -7.91 4.73 -9.88
C ALA A 20 -8.55 3.32 -9.90
N TRP A 21 -9.86 3.21 -10.06
CA TRP A 21 -10.58 1.92 -10.04
C TRP A 21 -10.41 1.13 -11.35
N ALA A 22 -10.35 1.82 -12.48
CA ALA A 22 -10.22 1.21 -13.81
C ALA A 22 -8.82 0.60 -14.04
N GLN A 23 -7.78 1.19 -13.44
CA GLN A 23 -6.42 0.65 -13.53
C GLN A 23 -6.27 -0.63 -12.69
N GLY A 24 -6.83 -0.65 -11.48
CA GLY A 24 -6.84 -1.84 -10.62
C GLY A 24 -7.54 -3.04 -11.27
N SER A 25 -8.66 -2.81 -11.96
CA SER A 25 -9.41 -3.87 -12.65
C SER A 25 -8.66 -4.43 -13.85
N THR A 26 -7.97 -3.59 -14.63
CA THR A 26 -7.25 -4.01 -15.84
C THR A 26 -5.99 -4.81 -15.50
N VAL A 27 -5.20 -4.34 -14.53
CA VAL A 27 -4.00 -5.05 -14.04
C VAL A 27 -4.39 -6.42 -13.47
N GLU A 28 -5.51 -6.50 -12.74
CA GLU A 28 -6.01 -7.76 -12.22
C GLU A 28 -6.42 -8.73 -13.33
N GLN A 29 -7.15 -8.24 -14.33
CA GLN A 29 -7.61 -9.07 -15.44
C GLN A 29 -6.45 -9.69 -16.24
N ILE A 30 -5.39 -8.91 -16.50
CA ILE A 30 -4.17 -9.39 -17.15
C ILE A 30 -3.52 -10.49 -16.29
N TYR A 31 -3.37 -10.24 -14.99
CA TYR A 31 -2.79 -11.23 -14.07
C TYR A 31 -3.58 -12.55 -14.05
N GLN A 32 -4.91 -12.50 -14.02
CA GLN A 32 -5.74 -13.71 -14.09
C GLN A 32 -5.56 -14.46 -15.42
N SER A 33 -5.41 -13.73 -16.54
CA SER A 33 -5.13 -14.35 -17.84
C SER A 33 -3.75 -15.03 -17.88
N ASP A 34 -2.74 -14.40 -17.27
CA ASP A 34 -1.39 -14.97 -17.15
C ASP A 34 -1.41 -16.26 -16.31
N LEU A 35 -2.15 -16.28 -15.20
CA LEU A 35 -2.31 -17.48 -14.38
C LEU A 35 -2.97 -18.63 -15.13
N ALA A 36 -3.96 -18.36 -15.99
CA ALA A 36 -4.58 -19.38 -16.82
C ALA A 36 -3.58 -20.00 -17.80
N ILE A 37 -2.68 -19.19 -18.39
CA ILE A 37 -1.61 -19.66 -19.28
C ILE A 37 -0.60 -20.49 -18.49
N CYS A 38 -0.12 -20.00 -17.34
CA CYS A 38 0.84 -20.72 -16.50
C CYS A 38 0.26 -22.08 -16.04
N ASN A 39 -1.02 -22.13 -15.70
CA ASN A 39 -1.70 -23.33 -15.18
C ASN A 39 -2.37 -24.19 -16.27
N SER A 40 -2.07 -23.97 -17.55
CA SER A 40 -2.64 -24.71 -18.69
C SER A 40 -2.29 -26.20 -18.74
N GLY A 41 -1.38 -26.67 -17.87
CA GLY A 41 -0.89 -28.06 -17.86
C GLY A 41 0.19 -28.35 -18.91
N GLN A 42 0.59 -27.35 -19.71
CA GLN A 42 1.64 -27.48 -20.73
C GLN A 42 3.07 -27.35 -20.15
N LEU A 43 3.19 -26.81 -18.94
CA LEU A 43 4.47 -26.56 -18.27
C LEU A 43 4.77 -27.65 -17.23
N SER A 44 6.05 -28.01 -17.11
CA SER A 44 6.54 -28.79 -15.97
C SER A 44 6.35 -28.00 -14.67
N ALA A 45 6.29 -28.69 -13.53
CA ALA A 45 6.07 -28.03 -12.24
C ALA A 45 7.05 -26.86 -11.97
N PRO A 46 8.38 -27.02 -12.17
CA PRO A 46 9.32 -25.89 -11.99
C PRO A 46 9.08 -24.72 -12.95
N ALA A 47 8.72 -25.01 -14.21
CA ALA A 47 8.47 -23.97 -15.21
C ALA A 47 7.17 -23.19 -14.92
N ARG A 48 6.13 -23.89 -14.47
CA ARG A 48 4.88 -23.26 -14.01
C ARG A 48 5.15 -22.34 -12.81
N ASP A 49 5.90 -22.80 -11.82
CA ASP A 49 6.18 -22.01 -10.63
C ASP A 49 7.04 -20.76 -10.93
N ALA A 50 7.90 -20.83 -11.97
CA ALA A 50 8.60 -19.67 -12.49
C ALA A 50 7.65 -18.70 -13.22
N CYS A 51 6.74 -19.22 -14.05
CA CYS A 51 5.72 -18.44 -14.76
C CYS A 51 4.82 -17.66 -13.79
N VAL A 52 4.30 -18.32 -12.76
CA VAL A 52 3.43 -17.70 -11.74
C VAL A 52 4.17 -16.61 -10.97
N ARG A 53 5.43 -16.86 -10.57
CA ARG A 53 6.25 -15.83 -9.93
C ARG A 53 6.44 -14.62 -10.83
N GLU A 54 6.70 -14.83 -12.11
CA GLU A 54 6.87 -13.72 -13.06
C GLU A 54 5.59 -12.91 -13.26
N ALA A 55 4.45 -13.58 -13.41
CA ALA A 55 3.14 -12.91 -13.49
C ALA A 55 2.87 -12.06 -12.23
N GLY A 56 3.21 -12.57 -11.04
CA GLY A 56 3.14 -11.82 -9.79
C GLY A 56 4.01 -10.57 -9.79
N ARG A 57 5.29 -10.69 -10.20
CA ARG A 57 6.19 -9.52 -10.31
C ARG A 57 5.64 -8.44 -11.24
N ARG A 58 5.08 -8.83 -12.40
CA ARG A 58 4.46 -7.89 -13.35
C ARG A 58 3.24 -7.19 -12.75
N ARG A 59 2.38 -7.92 -12.05
CA ARG A 59 1.21 -7.35 -11.34
C ARG A 59 1.63 -6.34 -10.29
N ASP A 60 2.63 -6.67 -9.49
CA ASP A 60 3.13 -5.79 -8.42
C ASP A 60 3.77 -4.52 -8.99
N ALA A 61 4.57 -4.65 -10.05
CA ALA A 61 5.15 -3.52 -10.76
C ALA A 61 4.07 -2.60 -11.35
N ALA A 62 3.02 -3.18 -11.97
CA ALA A 62 1.91 -2.41 -12.54
C ALA A 62 1.05 -1.69 -11.48
N ARG A 63 1.12 -2.10 -10.21
CA ARG A 63 0.47 -1.43 -9.08
C ARG A 63 1.32 -0.33 -8.45
N GLY A 64 2.51 -0.07 -8.98
CA GLY A 64 3.44 0.95 -8.46
C GLY A 64 4.43 0.42 -7.41
N GLY A 65 4.43 -0.88 -7.13
CA GLY A 65 5.33 -1.51 -6.16
C GLY A 65 5.09 -1.06 -4.71
N PRO A 66 5.85 -1.60 -3.74
CA PRO A 66 5.88 -1.05 -2.40
C PRO A 66 6.45 0.39 -2.43
N PRO A 67 6.00 1.29 -1.53
CA PRO A 67 6.58 2.63 -1.40
C PRO A 67 8.09 2.53 -1.16
N ALA A 68 8.85 3.51 -1.64
CA ALA A 68 10.28 3.57 -1.39
C ALA A 68 10.57 3.62 0.11
N GLU A 69 11.56 2.86 0.57
CA GLU A 69 12.02 2.96 1.95
C GLU A 69 12.97 4.15 2.09
N ILE A 70 12.68 5.05 3.03
CA ILE A 70 13.45 6.25 3.32
C ILE A 70 14.01 6.21 4.75
N PRO A 71 15.30 6.52 4.96
CA PRO A 71 15.84 6.73 6.30
C PRO A 71 15.22 7.99 6.93
N GLN A 72 14.66 7.86 8.12
CA GLN A 72 14.15 8.95 8.94
C GLN A 72 14.91 8.99 10.27
N THR A 73 15.42 10.17 10.64
CA THR A 73 16.04 10.38 11.95
C THR A 73 14.95 10.58 13.00
N THR A 74 15.10 9.95 14.17
CA THR A 74 14.19 10.16 15.30
C THR A 74 14.22 11.62 15.78
N PRO A 75 13.14 12.15 16.37
CA PRO A 75 13.09 13.56 16.80
C PRO A 75 14.19 13.98 17.79
N ASP A 76 14.71 13.04 18.58
CA ASP A 76 15.85 13.23 19.50
C ASP A 76 17.22 13.11 18.83
N GLY A 77 17.29 12.79 17.53
CA GLY A 77 18.55 12.66 16.79
C GLY A 77 19.37 11.42 17.13
N ARG A 78 18.82 10.49 17.92
CA ARG A 78 19.57 9.36 18.49
C ARG A 78 19.55 8.09 17.63
N ALA A 79 18.58 7.96 16.72
CA ALA A 79 18.45 6.80 15.86
C ALA A 79 18.03 7.19 14.44
N THR A 80 18.36 6.32 13.49
CA THR A 80 17.85 6.36 12.13
C THR A 80 16.97 5.13 11.93
N VAL A 81 15.70 5.35 11.63
CA VAL A 81 14.70 4.31 11.37
C VAL A 81 14.39 4.33 9.88
N VAL A 82 14.37 3.17 9.25
CA VAL A 82 13.96 3.04 7.85
C VAL A 82 12.44 2.85 7.83
N THR A 83 11.73 3.72 7.12
CA THR A 83 10.27 3.68 7.00
C THR A 83 9.83 3.85 5.54
N PRO A 84 8.63 3.38 5.16
CA PRO A 84 8.08 3.67 3.83
C PRO A 84 7.88 5.18 3.63
N GLU A 85 8.03 5.64 2.39
CA GLU A 85 7.74 7.02 2.01
C GLU A 85 6.30 7.40 2.38
N GLY A 86 6.14 8.55 3.04
CA GLY A 86 4.85 9.03 3.55
C GLY A 86 4.41 8.41 4.89
N ALA A 87 5.20 7.51 5.49
CA ALA A 87 4.94 7.02 6.84
C ALA A 87 5.05 8.15 7.89
N PRO A 88 4.28 8.07 8.99
CA PRO A 88 4.40 9.02 10.08
C PRO A 88 5.82 8.99 10.68
N PRO A 89 6.31 10.13 11.22
CA PRO A 89 7.64 10.19 11.83
C PRO A 89 7.82 9.14 12.93
N PRO A 90 9.01 8.54 13.06
CA PRO A 90 9.28 7.56 14.10
C PRO A 90 9.16 8.20 15.49
N PRO A 91 8.70 7.46 16.51
CA PRO A 91 8.62 7.98 17.87
C PRO A 91 10.01 8.32 18.41
N THR A 92 10.07 9.27 19.35
CA THR A 92 11.30 9.56 20.10
C THR A 92 11.78 8.32 20.85
N SER A 93 13.09 8.09 20.87
CA SER A 93 13.68 6.98 21.62
C SER A 93 13.33 7.10 23.11
N ALA A 94 13.11 5.99 23.81
CA ALA A 94 12.99 6.02 25.26
C ALA A 94 14.37 6.27 25.90
N ASP A 95 14.39 7.07 26.96
CA ASP A 95 15.58 7.23 27.77
C ASP A 95 15.76 6.01 28.69
N PRO A 96 17.01 5.55 28.92
CA PRO A 96 17.27 4.49 29.87
C PRO A 96 16.90 4.95 31.28
N VAL A 97 16.18 4.12 32.01
CA VAL A 97 15.90 4.32 33.45
C VAL A 97 16.57 3.23 34.27
N PRO A 98 17.01 3.52 35.51
CA PRO A 98 17.56 2.50 36.39
C PRO A 98 16.56 1.38 36.65
N SER A 99 17.05 0.14 36.66
CA SER A 99 16.33 -1.04 37.14
C SER A 99 15.93 -0.84 38.61
N ARG A 100 14.87 -1.52 39.06
CA ARG A 100 14.35 -1.41 40.44
C ARG A 100 15.42 -1.71 41.50
N ASP A 101 16.35 -2.62 41.20
CA ASP A 101 17.46 -3.01 42.05
C ASP A 101 18.73 -2.15 41.88
N GLY A 102 18.70 -1.17 40.96
CA GLY A 102 19.79 -0.23 40.68
C GLY A 102 21.00 -0.83 39.95
N ARG A 103 20.94 -2.08 39.49
CA ARG A 103 22.11 -2.79 38.93
C ARG A 103 22.27 -2.65 37.41
N ALA A 104 21.25 -2.14 36.72
CA ALA A 104 21.22 -2.00 35.28
C ALA A 104 20.41 -0.76 34.87
N ASN A 105 20.62 -0.29 33.65
CA ASN A 105 19.72 0.65 32.99
C ASN A 105 18.86 -0.13 32.00
N VAL A 106 17.55 0.10 32.05
CA VAL A 106 16.56 -0.56 31.21
C VAL A 106 15.92 0.47 30.30
N VAL A 107 15.72 0.13 29.03
CA VAL A 107 14.97 0.97 28.10
C VAL A 107 13.50 0.55 28.20
N PRO A 108 12.59 1.43 28.65
CA PRO A 108 11.17 1.11 28.73
C PRO A 108 10.60 0.80 27.34
N ALA A 109 9.81 -0.27 27.24
CA ALA A 109 8.93 -0.44 26.08
C ALA A 109 7.86 0.66 26.13
N ARG A 110 7.70 1.39 25.03
CA ARG A 110 6.65 2.41 24.86
C ARG A 110 5.41 1.78 24.25
#